data_AF-A0A7L5YGF5-F1
#
_entry.id   AF-A0A7L5YGF5-F1
#
_cell.length_a   1.000
_cell.length_b   1.000
_cell.length_c   1.000
_cell.angle_alpha   90.00
_cell.angle_beta   90.00
_cell.angle_gamma   90.00
#
_symmetry.space_group_name_H-M   'P 1'
#
loop_
_entity.id
_entity.type
_entity.pdbx_description
1 polymer ?
#
loop_
_entity_poly.entity_id
_entity_poly.type
_entity_poly.pdbx_seq_one_letter_code
_entity_poly.pdbx_strand_id
1 'polypeptide(L)'
;MHVHPHEAAAILPSVQCFFGLLVARYDEGRYPQDTYGGLLQQFANPQNIGLAQIESALRWKYARPHPQPLTGAHQQTINRLAGRWHHLLETQEHEYQIEALVDPDQPATDFVSRAFLVHLISPNDVPIIDRFNHRAVRWFIGMVRPSFPLGGLPQRYEDIVLVDCFMHQLLRVWGQDAPPLTSLDRYLMMFGKHVAPPYGG
;
A
#
# COMPACT_ATOMS: atom_id res chain seq x y z
N MET A 1 10.07 12.62 -5.86
CA MET A 1 8.76 13.33 -5.96
C MET A 1 8.26 13.48 -4.52
N HIS A 2 8.43 14.65 -3.91
CA HIS A 2 8.16 14.84 -2.48
C HIS A 2 7.03 15.84 -2.25
N VAL A 3 6.33 15.66 -1.14
CA VAL A 3 5.36 16.61 -0.60
C VAL A 3 6.11 17.58 0.29
N HIS A 4 6.02 18.88 0.01
CA HIS A 4 6.67 19.89 0.82
C HIS A 4 5.83 20.24 2.05
N PRO A 5 6.44 20.73 3.15
CA PRO A 5 5.71 21.09 4.37
C PRO A 5 4.57 22.10 4.13
N HIS A 6 4.75 23.07 3.22
CA HIS A 6 3.71 24.05 2.90
C HIS A 6 2.51 23.42 2.16
N GLU A 7 2.74 22.40 1.33
CA GLU A 7 1.67 21.65 0.66
C GLU A 7 0.91 20.80 1.67
N ALA A 8 1.63 20.11 2.56
CA ALA A 8 1.02 19.34 3.64
C ALA A 8 0.16 20.23 4.56
N ALA A 9 0.62 21.44 4.88
CA ALA A 9 -0.15 22.43 5.63
C ALA A 9 -1.43 22.88 4.91
N ALA A 10 -1.36 23.07 3.60
CA ALA A 10 -2.53 23.43 2.79
C ALA A 10 -3.54 22.28 2.66
N ILE A 11 -3.08 21.03 2.69
CA ILE A 11 -3.90 19.80 2.60
C ILE A 11 -4.58 19.46 3.93
N LEU A 12 -3.90 19.70 5.05
CA LEU A 12 -4.32 19.26 6.38
C LEU A 12 -5.79 19.60 6.73
N PRO A 13 -6.32 20.82 6.49
CA PRO A 13 -7.72 21.13 6.80
C PRO A 13 -8.72 20.22 6.07
N SER A 14 -8.44 19.85 4.81
CA SER A 14 -9.29 18.94 4.05
C SER A 14 -9.27 17.52 4.62
N VAL A 15 -8.12 17.07 5.13
CA VAL A 15 -8.00 15.77 5.80
C VAL A 15 -8.78 15.77 7.11
N GLN A 16 -8.56 16.78 7.96
CA GLN A 16 -9.20 16.92 9.27
C GLN A 16 -10.73 16.94 9.18
N CYS A 17 -11.29 17.63 8.18
CA CYS A 17 -12.74 17.78 7.97
C CYS A 17 -13.50 16.45 7.98
N PHE A 18 -12.93 15.40 7.39
CA PHE A 18 -13.60 14.10 7.25
C PHE A 18 -12.89 12.97 8.01
N PHE A 19 -11.89 13.28 8.84
CA PHE A 19 -10.98 12.28 9.39
C PHE A 19 -11.72 11.19 10.18
N GLY A 20 -12.42 11.58 11.24
CA GLY A 20 -13.15 10.64 12.10
C GLY A 20 -14.22 9.84 11.34
N LEU A 21 -14.95 10.49 10.41
CA LEU A 21 -15.99 9.84 9.61
C LEU A 21 -15.42 8.72 8.74
N LEU A 22 -14.29 8.97 8.07
CA LEU A 22 -13.70 8.00 7.15
C LEU A 22 -12.93 6.91 7.88
N VAL A 23 -12.25 7.22 8.99
CA VAL A 23 -11.63 6.19 9.84
C VAL A 23 -12.68 5.23 10.39
N ALA A 24 -13.84 5.73 10.84
CA ALA A 24 -14.93 4.90 11.36
C ALA A 24 -15.57 3.96 10.30
N ARG A 25 -15.32 4.19 9.01
CA ARG A 25 -15.77 3.30 7.92
C ARG A 25 -14.80 2.15 7.64
N TYR A 26 -13.62 2.16 8.26
CA TYR A 26 -12.66 1.09 8.11
C TYR A 26 -13.19 -0.19 8.78
N ASP A 27 -13.26 -1.27 8.01
CA ASP A 27 -13.77 -2.56 8.46
C ASP A 27 -12.60 -3.42 8.97
N GLU A 28 -12.38 -3.40 10.29
CA GLU A 28 -11.31 -4.19 10.92
C GLU A 28 -11.51 -5.71 10.75
N GLY A 29 -12.75 -6.16 10.58
CA GLY A 29 -13.07 -7.57 10.32
C GLY A 29 -12.52 -8.06 8.98
N ARG A 30 -12.32 -7.16 8.01
CA ARG A 30 -11.71 -7.48 6.71
C ARG A 30 -10.19 -7.59 6.76
N TYR A 31 -9.55 -6.95 7.75
CA TYR A 31 -8.10 -6.88 7.90
C TYR A 31 -7.68 -7.22 9.33
N PRO A 32 -7.83 -8.48 9.77
CA PRO A 32 -7.49 -8.87 11.14
C PRO A 32 -6.00 -8.66 11.42
N GLN A 33 -5.69 -7.95 12.50
CA GLN A 33 -4.31 -7.61 12.89
C GLN A 33 -3.51 -8.86 13.28
N ASP A 34 -4.15 -9.83 13.95
CA ASP A 34 -3.47 -11.08 14.34
C ASP A 34 -3.01 -11.89 13.12
N THR A 35 -3.83 -11.91 12.06
CA THR A 35 -3.44 -12.55 10.79
C THR A 35 -2.25 -11.85 10.16
N TYR A 36 -2.25 -10.51 10.15
CA TYR A 36 -1.13 -9.74 9.64
C TYR A 36 0.15 -9.97 10.45
N GLY A 37 0.08 -9.98 11.78
CA GLY A 37 1.21 -10.32 12.65
C GLY A 37 1.75 -11.72 12.38
N GLY A 38 0.88 -12.71 12.16
CA GLY A 38 1.29 -14.06 11.75
C GLY A 38 1.97 -14.10 10.39
N LEU A 39 1.54 -13.29 9.43
CA LEU A 39 2.19 -13.17 8.12
C LEU A 39 3.60 -12.58 8.24
N LEU A 40 3.80 -11.54 9.05
CA LEU A 40 5.13 -10.97 9.30
C LEU A 40 6.09 -12.02 9.89
N GLN A 41 5.62 -12.83 10.83
CA GLN A 41 6.43 -13.91 11.41
C GLN A 41 6.78 -14.99 10.38
N GLN A 42 5.85 -15.34 9.50
CA GLN A 42 6.09 -16.33 8.44
C GLN A 42 7.13 -15.83 7.43
N PHE A 43 7.02 -14.58 7.00
CA PHE A 43 7.90 -13.98 6.00
C PHE A 43 9.26 -13.55 6.53
N ALA A 44 9.48 -13.59 7.85
CA ALA A 44 10.79 -13.37 8.46
C ALA A 44 11.87 -14.37 7.99
N ASN A 45 11.47 -15.52 7.44
CA ASN A 45 12.36 -16.44 6.73
C ASN A 45 11.88 -16.66 5.29
N PRO A 46 12.21 -15.74 4.36
CA PRO A 46 11.64 -15.72 3.02
C PRO A 46 12.00 -16.96 2.18
N GLN A 47 13.10 -17.66 2.52
CA GLN A 47 13.53 -18.88 1.83
C GLN A 47 12.57 -20.07 2.02
N ASN A 48 11.73 -20.05 3.07
CA ASN A 48 10.77 -21.11 3.37
C ASN A 48 9.34 -20.81 2.89
N ILE A 49 9.15 -19.70 2.17
CA ILE A 49 7.84 -19.26 1.70
C ILE A 49 7.51 -19.95 0.38
N GLY A 50 6.40 -20.69 0.36
CA GLY A 50 5.86 -21.35 -0.83
C GLY A 50 4.50 -20.79 -1.26
N LEU A 51 3.86 -21.48 -2.20
CA LEU A 51 2.56 -21.09 -2.77
C LEU A 51 1.50 -20.84 -1.69
N ALA A 52 1.40 -21.70 -0.68
CA ALA A 52 0.38 -21.60 0.36
C ALA A 52 0.53 -20.32 1.20
N GLN A 53 1.77 -19.93 1.54
CA GLN A 53 2.04 -18.71 2.30
C GLN A 53 1.78 -17.45 1.46
N ILE A 54 2.17 -17.46 0.19
CA ILE A 54 1.89 -16.35 -0.75
C ILE A 54 0.38 -16.19 -0.96
N GLU A 55 -0.34 -17.29 -1.16
CA GLU A 55 -1.80 -17.26 -1.27
C GLU A 55 -2.45 -16.70 0.00
N SER A 56 -2.03 -17.16 1.17
CA SER A 56 -2.52 -16.66 2.46
C SER A 56 -2.30 -15.15 2.60
N ALA A 57 -1.09 -14.67 2.29
CA ALA A 57 -0.74 -13.26 2.33
C ALA A 57 -1.61 -12.41 1.39
N LEU A 58 -1.75 -12.84 0.14
CA LEU A 58 -2.51 -12.09 -0.86
C LEU A 58 -4.02 -12.14 -0.62
N ARG A 59 -4.55 -13.22 -0.03
CA ARG A 59 -5.93 -13.27 0.47
C ARG A 59 -6.20 -12.22 1.53
N TRP A 60 -5.27 -12.06 2.49
CA TRP A 60 -5.36 -10.99 3.49
C TRP A 60 -5.34 -9.62 2.82
N LYS A 61 -4.39 -9.36 1.91
CA LYS A 61 -4.31 -8.08 1.17
C LYS A 61 -5.61 -7.75 0.44
N TYR A 62 -6.22 -8.74 -0.21
CA TYR A 62 -7.45 -8.56 -0.97
C TYR A 62 -8.72 -8.51 -0.10
N ALA A 63 -8.60 -8.57 1.22
CA ALA A 63 -9.73 -8.71 2.15
C ALA A 63 -10.66 -9.88 1.76
N ARG A 64 -10.07 -11.02 1.41
CA ARG A 64 -10.78 -12.26 1.02
C ARG A 64 -10.31 -13.44 1.87
N PRO A 65 -10.66 -13.45 3.18
CA PRO A 65 -10.33 -14.58 4.04
C PRO A 65 -11.01 -15.85 3.53
N HIS A 66 -10.40 -17.00 3.78
CA HIS A 66 -11.00 -18.31 3.49
C HIS A 66 -12.37 -18.41 4.21
N PRO A 67 -13.44 -18.94 3.58
CA PRO A 67 -13.55 -19.58 2.26
C PRO A 67 -13.97 -18.67 1.11
N GLN A 68 -13.81 -17.35 1.21
CA GLN A 68 -14.22 -16.47 0.13
C GLN A 68 -13.43 -16.77 -1.16
N PRO A 69 -14.13 -16.90 -2.31
CA PRO A 69 -13.45 -17.20 -3.57
C PRO A 69 -12.62 -16.01 -4.03
N LEU A 70 -11.44 -16.32 -4.58
CA LEU A 70 -10.62 -15.36 -5.31
C LEU A 70 -11.16 -15.19 -6.73
N THR A 71 -10.89 -14.03 -7.34
CA THR A 71 -11.18 -13.84 -8.77
C THR A 71 -10.13 -14.58 -9.60
N GLY A 72 -10.43 -14.88 -10.87
CA GLY A 72 -9.45 -15.47 -11.78
C GLY A 72 -8.17 -14.63 -11.90
N ALA A 73 -8.29 -13.30 -11.92
CA ALA A 73 -7.16 -12.38 -11.94
C ALA A 73 -6.29 -12.46 -10.67
N HIS A 74 -6.91 -12.60 -9.49
CA HIS A 74 -6.18 -12.80 -8.24
C HIS A 74 -5.42 -14.13 -8.25
N GLN A 75 -6.06 -15.21 -8.71
CA GLN A 75 -5.41 -16.52 -8.78
C GLN A 75 -4.22 -16.52 -9.74
N GLN A 76 -4.35 -15.88 -10.90
CA GLN A 76 -3.25 -15.71 -11.85
C GLN A 76 -2.08 -14.93 -11.23
N THR A 77 -2.39 -13.86 -10.50
CA THR A 77 -1.38 -13.06 -9.78
C THR A 77 -0.65 -13.90 -8.74
N ILE A 78 -1.38 -14.64 -7.90
CA ILE A 78 -0.80 -15.54 -6.88
C ILE A 78 0.12 -16.58 -7.52
N ASN A 79 -0.36 -17.28 -8.55
CA ASN A 79 0.41 -18.34 -9.20
C ASN A 79 1.70 -17.79 -9.84
N ARG A 80 1.62 -16.61 -10.49
CA ARG A 80 2.77 -15.94 -11.10
C ARG A 80 3.79 -15.52 -10.05
N LEU A 81 3.35 -14.92 -8.94
CA LEU A 81 4.25 -14.48 -7.87
C LEU A 81 4.89 -15.66 -7.14
N ALA A 82 4.11 -16.72 -6.88
CA ALA A 82 4.63 -17.94 -6.26
C ALA A 82 5.67 -18.65 -7.14
N GLY A 83 5.43 -18.75 -8.44
CA GLY A 83 6.36 -19.38 -9.37
C GLY A 83 7.70 -18.65 -9.53
N ARG A 84 7.76 -17.36 -9.17
CA ARG A 84 8.97 -16.53 -9.27
C ARG A 84 9.58 -16.19 -7.90
N TRP A 85 8.95 -16.60 -6.80
CA TRP A 85 9.31 -16.16 -5.45
C TRP A 85 10.79 -16.40 -5.11
N HIS A 86 11.28 -17.62 -5.29
CA HIS A 86 12.68 -17.94 -4.97
C HIS A 86 13.68 -17.16 -5.84
N HIS A 87 13.36 -16.93 -7.12
CA HIS A 87 14.19 -16.09 -8.00
C HIS A 87 14.24 -14.63 -7.53
N LEU A 88 13.18 -14.11 -6.89
CA LEU A 88 13.18 -12.77 -6.31
C LEU A 88 14.09 -12.65 -5.07
N LEU A 89 14.47 -13.78 -4.46
CA LEU A 89 15.30 -13.83 -3.25
C LEU A 89 16.77 -14.17 -3.53
N GLU A 90 17.09 -14.69 -4.71
CA GLU A 90 18.45 -15.06 -5.11
C GLU A 90 19.38 -13.85 -5.22
N THR A 91 18.82 -12.65 -5.42
CA THR A 91 19.56 -11.38 -5.32
C THR A 91 19.72 -11.00 -3.85
N GLN A 92 20.77 -11.52 -3.21
CA GLN A 92 20.98 -11.49 -1.75
C GLN A 92 21.21 -10.11 -1.10
N GLU A 93 21.14 -9.00 -1.83
CA GLU A 93 21.25 -7.67 -1.20
C GLU A 93 19.87 -7.03 -1.02
N HIS A 94 19.68 -6.39 0.13
CA HIS A 94 18.43 -5.72 0.51
C HIS A 94 17.98 -4.68 -0.52
N GLU A 95 18.93 -4.02 -1.18
CA GLU A 95 18.70 -3.07 -2.27
C GLU A 95 18.06 -3.76 -3.49
N TYR A 96 18.47 -5.00 -3.82
CA TYR A 96 17.88 -5.78 -4.91
C TYR A 96 16.48 -6.30 -4.62
N GLN A 97 16.10 -6.49 -3.36
CA GLN A 97 14.73 -6.88 -2.98
C GLN A 97 13.73 -5.74 -3.24
N ILE A 98 14.18 -4.50 -3.12
CA ILE A 98 13.42 -3.31 -3.53
C ILE A 98 13.40 -3.19 -5.06
N GLU A 99 14.51 -3.46 -5.75
CA GLU A 99 14.55 -3.51 -7.21
C GLU A 99 13.64 -4.61 -7.81
N ALA A 100 13.44 -5.72 -7.10
CA ALA A 100 12.51 -6.79 -7.47
C ALA A 100 11.04 -6.31 -7.56
N LEU A 101 10.69 -5.19 -6.91
CA LEU A 101 9.38 -4.53 -7.08
C LEU A 101 9.22 -3.89 -8.46
N VAL A 102 10.33 -3.51 -9.07
CA VAL A 102 10.43 -2.70 -10.29
C VAL A 102 10.74 -3.57 -11.52
N ASP A 103 10.65 -4.90 -11.40
CA ASP A 103 10.81 -5.83 -12.53
C ASP A 103 9.90 -5.41 -13.72
N PRO A 104 10.49 -4.93 -14.84
CA PRO A 104 9.74 -4.42 -15.98
C PRO A 104 9.01 -5.53 -16.76
N ASP A 105 9.38 -6.78 -16.56
CA ASP A 105 8.74 -7.94 -17.20
C ASP A 105 7.47 -8.37 -16.47
N GLN A 106 7.15 -7.74 -15.34
CA GLN A 106 5.94 -8.02 -14.58
C GLN A 106 4.81 -7.06 -14.92
N PRO A 107 3.55 -7.55 -14.97
CA PRO A 107 2.42 -6.67 -15.15
C PRO A 107 2.36 -5.59 -14.06
N ALA A 108 2.12 -4.36 -14.49
CA ALA A 108 1.85 -3.21 -13.63
C ALA A 108 0.69 -3.49 -12.65
N THR A 109 -0.26 -4.34 -13.04
CA THR A 109 -1.41 -4.74 -12.21
C THR A 109 -1.02 -5.45 -10.92
N ASP A 110 0.16 -6.07 -10.89
CA ASP A 110 0.62 -6.88 -9.77
C ASP A 110 1.44 -6.07 -8.78
N PHE A 111 1.81 -4.83 -9.12
CA PHE A 111 2.75 -4.02 -8.36
C PHE A 111 2.39 -3.94 -6.87
N VAL A 112 1.15 -3.60 -6.54
CA VAL A 112 0.71 -3.52 -5.13
C VAL A 112 0.78 -4.86 -4.39
N SER A 113 0.64 -5.97 -5.11
CA SER A 113 0.75 -7.32 -4.55
C SER A 113 2.21 -7.67 -4.28
N ARG A 114 3.12 -7.34 -5.21
CA ARG A 114 4.57 -7.46 -5.01
C ARG A 114 5.05 -6.58 -3.85
N ALA A 115 4.65 -5.31 -3.84
CA ALA A 115 4.97 -4.35 -2.78
C ALA A 115 4.54 -4.87 -1.40
N PHE A 116 3.38 -5.52 -1.33
CA PHE A 116 2.93 -6.13 -0.07
C PHE A 116 3.78 -7.33 0.35
N LEU A 117 4.18 -8.20 -0.57
CA LEU A 117 5.05 -9.33 -0.21
C LEU A 117 6.44 -8.87 0.22
N VAL A 118 7.01 -7.84 -0.41
CA VAL A 118 8.29 -7.26 0.02
C VAL A 118 8.14 -6.54 1.37
N HIS A 119 7.03 -5.85 1.59
CA HIS A 119 6.70 -5.30 2.90
C HIS A 119 6.68 -6.38 4.00
N LEU A 120 6.20 -7.60 3.71
CA LEU A 120 6.23 -8.68 4.71
C LEU A 120 7.65 -9.16 5.06
N ILE A 121 8.64 -8.92 4.18
CA ILE A 121 10.05 -9.22 4.44
C ILE A 121 10.71 -8.04 5.18
N SER A 122 10.47 -6.82 4.72
CA SER A 122 11.09 -5.59 5.24
C SER A 122 10.03 -4.55 5.64
N PRO A 123 9.25 -4.80 6.71
CA PRO A 123 8.08 -3.98 7.05
C PRO A 123 8.44 -2.56 7.51
N ASN A 124 9.67 -2.34 7.95
CA ASN A 124 10.17 -1.03 8.37
C ASN A 124 10.66 -0.18 7.19
N ASP A 125 11.01 -0.80 6.06
CA ASP A 125 11.61 -0.13 4.91
C ASP A 125 10.60 0.10 3.78
N VAL A 126 9.70 -0.86 3.58
CA VAL A 126 8.68 -0.79 2.53
C VAL A 126 7.31 -0.69 3.18
N PRO A 127 6.67 0.50 3.24
CA PRO A 127 5.33 0.62 3.79
C PRO A 127 4.28 -0.06 2.90
N ILE A 128 3.16 -0.46 3.51
CA ILE A 128 2.03 -1.00 2.75
C ILE A 128 1.48 0.08 1.82
N ILE A 129 1.43 -0.22 0.53
CA ILE A 129 0.70 0.58 -0.45
C ILE A 129 -0.51 -0.21 -0.98
N ASP A 130 -1.61 0.51 -1.14
CA ASP A 130 -2.75 0.08 -1.93
C ASP A 130 -3.14 1.17 -2.94
N ARG A 131 -3.85 0.74 -4.00
CA ARG A 131 -4.37 1.62 -5.03
C ARG A 131 -5.23 2.74 -4.45
N PHE A 132 -5.95 2.51 -3.35
CA PHE A 132 -6.82 3.51 -2.73
C PHE A 132 -6.01 4.57 -1.98
N ASN A 133 -5.02 4.18 -1.18
CA ASN A 133 -4.11 5.11 -0.50
C ASN A 133 -3.38 5.99 -1.53
N HIS A 134 -2.82 5.38 -2.57
CA HIS A 134 -2.17 6.10 -3.67
C HIS A 134 -3.13 7.10 -4.34
N ARG A 135 -4.38 6.68 -4.60
CA ARG A 135 -5.41 7.54 -5.20
C ARG A 135 -5.73 8.75 -4.34
N ALA A 136 -5.88 8.55 -3.02
CA ALA A 136 -6.13 9.62 -2.08
C ALA A 136 -4.97 10.63 -2.05
N VAL A 137 -3.73 10.15 -1.92
CA VAL A 137 -2.53 11.00 -1.87
C VAL A 137 -2.41 11.86 -3.12
N ARG A 138 -2.56 11.27 -4.31
CA ARG A 138 -2.49 12.03 -5.56
C ARG A 138 -3.58 13.09 -5.67
N TRP A 139 -4.79 12.76 -5.22
CA TRP A 139 -5.91 13.70 -5.19
C TRP A 139 -5.58 14.92 -4.32
N PHE A 140 -5.12 14.70 -3.08
CA PHE A 140 -4.74 15.79 -2.18
C PHE A 140 -3.59 16.65 -2.72
N ILE A 141 -2.55 16.03 -3.29
CA ILE A 141 -1.45 16.77 -3.90
C ILE A 141 -1.96 17.60 -5.07
N GLY A 142 -2.83 17.05 -5.93
CA GLY A 142 -3.38 17.77 -7.07
C GLY A 142 -4.27 18.96 -6.70
N MET A 143 -4.85 18.98 -5.50
CA MET A 143 -5.58 20.16 -5.01
C MET A 143 -4.67 21.39 -4.82
N VAL A 144 -3.41 21.17 -4.42
CA VAL A 144 -2.47 22.24 -4.06
C VAL A 144 -1.35 22.42 -5.09
N ARG A 145 -1.16 21.43 -5.97
CA ARG A 145 -0.19 21.43 -7.07
C ARG A 145 -0.93 21.05 -8.37
N PRO A 146 -1.52 22.02 -9.09
CA PRO A 146 -2.35 21.74 -10.27
C PRO A 146 -1.64 21.02 -11.42
N SER A 147 -0.32 21.13 -11.51
CA SER A 147 0.50 20.40 -12.49
C SER A 147 0.75 18.93 -12.11
N PHE A 148 0.29 18.50 -10.94
CA PHE A 148 0.49 17.14 -10.46
C PHE A 148 -0.45 16.16 -11.18
N PRO A 149 0.07 15.06 -11.74
CA PRO A 149 -0.78 14.10 -12.44
C PRO A 149 -1.72 13.39 -11.45
N LEU A 150 -3.02 13.43 -11.70
CA LEU A 150 -4.04 12.81 -10.84
C LEU A 150 -4.27 11.31 -11.15
N GLY A 151 -3.96 10.87 -12.37
CA GLY A 151 -4.22 9.50 -12.85
C GLY A 151 -3.09 8.50 -12.59
N GLY A 152 -3.38 7.21 -12.80
CA GLY A 152 -2.40 6.12 -12.83
C GLY A 152 -2.44 5.21 -11.60
N LEU A 153 -2.46 3.90 -11.83
CA LEU A 153 -2.18 2.92 -10.77
C LEU A 153 -0.76 3.11 -10.23
N PRO A 154 -0.48 2.74 -8.98
CA PRO A 154 0.90 2.64 -8.52
C PRO A 154 1.62 1.54 -9.30
N GLN A 155 2.80 1.84 -9.82
CA GLN A 155 3.56 0.96 -10.72
C GLN A 155 5.05 0.89 -10.40
N ARG A 156 5.56 1.79 -9.55
CA ARG A 156 6.99 1.93 -9.27
C ARG A 156 7.25 2.29 -7.81
N TYR A 157 8.47 2.08 -7.36
CA TYR A 157 8.88 2.32 -5.98
C TYR A 157 8.64 3.77 -5.53
N GLU A 158 8.78 4.74 -6.44
CA GLU A 158 8.51 6.15 -6.15
C GLU A 158 7.06 6.43 -5.76
N ASP A 159 6.12 5.58 -6.16
CA ASP A 159 4.72 5.71 -5.74
C ASP A 159 4.55 5.30 -4.26
N ILE A 160 5.37 4.36 -3.76
CA ILE A 160 5.47 3.99 -2.34
C ILE A 160 6.07 5.16 -1.56
N VAL A 161 7.23 5.66 -2.02
CA VAL A 161 7.92 6.80 -1.40
C VAL A 161 7.02 8.03 -1.35
N LEU A 162 6.21 8.28 -2.39
CA LEU A 162 5.27 9.38 -2.43
C LEU A 162 4.22 9.28 -1.31
N VAL A 163 3.60 8.11 -1.14
CA VAL A 163 2.58 7.88 -0.10
C VAL A 163 3.20 7.98 1.29
N ASP A 164 4.38 7.40 1.49
CA ASP A 164 5.10 7.46 2.75
C ASP A 164 5.49 8.89 3.14
N CYS A 165 6.11 9.62 2.21
CA CYS A 165 6.47 11.02 2.40
C CYS A 165 5.23 11.86 2.70
N PHE A 166 4.13 11.64 1.99
CA PHE A 166 2.88 12.36 2.24
C PHE A 166 2.42 12.16 3.69
N MET A 167 2.35 10.91 4.16
CA MET A 167 1.86 10.62 5.52
C MET A 167 2.74 11.25 6.59
N HIS A 168 4.06 11.08 6.49
CA HIS A 168 5.00 11.63 7.45
C HIS A 168 5.00 13.17 7.48
N GLN A 169 4.91 13.83 6.31
CA GLN A 169 4.83 15.30 6.26
C GLN A 169 3.50 15.80 6.81
N LEU A 170 2.40 15.11 6.53
CA LEU A 170 1.10 15.49 7.06
C LEU A 170 1.05 15.37 8.58
N LEU A 171 1.53 14.26 9.15
CA LEU A 171 1.61 14.07 10.61
C LEU A 171 2.52 15.11 11.26
N ARG A 172 3.67 15.40 10.64
CA ARG A 172 4.59 16.44 11.13
C ARG A 172 3.94 17.81 11.22
N VAL A 173 3.14 18.19 10.22
CA VAL A 173 2.44 19.47 10.20
C VAL A 173 1.21 19.46 11.13
N TRP A 174 0.56 18.31 11.30
CA TRP A 174 -0.54 18.13 12.25
C TRP A 174 -0.09 18.38 13.70
N GLY A 175 1.13 17.99 14.05
CA GLY A 175 1.74 18.33 15.34
C GLY A 175 1.32 17.40 16.48
N GLN A 176 1.13 17.93 17.68
CA GLN A 176 0.93 17.11 18.89
C GLN A 176 -0.39 16.34 18.90
N ASP A 177 -1.42 16.85 18.23
CA ASP A 177 -2.74 16.22 18.12
C ASP A 177 -2.84 15.26 16.92
N ALA A 178 -1.69 14.91 16.32
CA ALA A 178 -1.64 14.02 15.16
C ALA A 178 -2.18 12.63 15.53
N PRO A 179 -3.05 12.03 14.70
CA PRO A 179 -3.48 10.67 14.90
C PRO A 179 -2.30 9.70 14.66
N PRO A 180 -2.39 8.45 15.16
CA PRO A 180 -1.43 7.42 14.81
C PRO A 180 -1.33 7.24 13.29
N LEU A 181 -0.14 6.89 12.79
CA LEU A 181 0.09 6.63 11.35
C LEU A 181 -0.89 5.59 10.79
N THR A 182 -1.22 4.56 11.57
CA THR A 182 -2.20 3.53 11.20
C THR A 182 -3.61 4.11 10.99
N SER A 183 -4.02 5.11 11.76
CA SER A 183 -5.29 5.80 11.57
C SER A 183 -5.28 6.67 10.32
N LEU A 184 -4.16 7.31 10.01
CA LEU A 184 -4.01 8.06 8.75
C LEU A 184 -4.02 7.13 7.53
N ASP A 185 -3.38 5.97 7.62
CA ASP A 185 -3.43 4.96 6.56
C ASP A 185 -4.87 4.49 6.29
N ARG A 186 -5.63 4.16 7.36
CA ARG A 186 -7.06 3.80 7.26
C ARG A 186 -7.89 4.92 6.64
N TYR A 187 -7.63 6.17 7.04
CA TYR A 187 -8.27 7.34 6.44
C TYR A 187 -8.01 7.41 4.94
N LEU A 188 -6.74 7.31 4.51
CA LEU A 188 -6.37 7.39 3.09
C LEU A 188 -6.97 6.24 2.29
N MET A 189 -7.03 5.04 2.86
CA MET A 189 -7.70 3.91 2.24
C MET A 189 -9.19 4.18 2.03
N MET A 190 -9.91 4.70 3.05
CA MET A 190 -11.35 4.96 2.95
C MET A 190 -11.67 6.19 2.10
N PHE A 191 -10.90 7.28 2.22
CA PHE A 191 -10.99 8.46 1.35
C PHE A 191 -10.76 8.05 -0.09
N GLY A 192 -9.66 7.30 -0.31
CA GLY A 192 -9.29 6.71 -1.57
C GLY A 192 -10.48 5.96 -2.13
N LYS A 193 -11.01 4.97 -1.42
CA LYS A 193 -12.11 4.08 -1.85
C LYS A 193 -13.43 4.80 -2.15
N HIS A 194 -13.83 5.78 -1.34
CA HIS A 194 -15.19 6.32 -1.32
C HIS A 194 -15.34 7.77 -1.79
N VAL A 195 -14.26 8.55 -1.83
CA VAL A 195 -14.31 10.01 -2.09
C VAL A 195 -13.49 10.38 -3.31
N ALA A 196 -12.24 9.92 -3.39
CA ALA A 196 -11.37 10.26 -4.51
C ALA A 196 -11.90 9.67 -5.84
N PRO A 197 -11.92 10.45 -6.94
CA PRO A 197 -12.40 9.99 -8.23
C PRO A 197 -11.55 8.80 -8.72
N PRO A 198 -12.14 7.82 -9.43
CA PRO A 198 -11.38 6.73 -10.04
C PRO A 198 -10.31 7.24 -11.00
N TYR A 199 -9.26 6.45 -11.18
CA TYR A 199 -8.25 6.73 -12.21
C TYR A 199 -8.93 6.75 -13.58
N GLY A 200 -8.94 7.91 -14.25
CA GLY A 200 -9.51 8.07 -15.59
C GLY A 200 -11.01 7.79 -15.65
N GLY A 201 -11.81 8.81 -15.33
CA GLY A 201 -13.18 8.98 -15.80
C GLY A 201 -13.25 10.18 -16.72
#